data_AF-A0A1Y1LTR7-F1
#
_entry.id   AF-A0A1Y1LTR7-F1
#
_cell.length_a   1.000
_cell.length_b   1.000
_cell.length_c   1.000
_cell.angle_alpha   90.00
_cell.angle_beta   90.00
_cell.angle_gamma   90.00
#
_symmetry.space_group_name_H-M   'P 1'
#
loop_
_entity.id
_entity.type
_entity.pdbx_description
1 polymer ?
#
loop_
_entity_poly.entity_id
_entity_poly.type
_entity_poly.pdbx_seq_one_letter_code
_entity_poly.pdbx_strand_id
1 'polypeptide(L)'
;MELGYSAAEARLGLRAVHGDVNSAANYINENREKRAESRLKAKEEKLLRREQERLGRCADGKQFVNPSFVKILTDMGYKKEAARSALKNCNNIISDSVQYIQENPGPSSSVSAEMLSLVHGLIPELEAAGFDANMARRALEECDGDVMKAANTLLTNSGVIHDDDKKEKMEEAYLRLSEDISMVDDDHLDLTLQQEALFLQQYMSLLNPPM
;
A
#
# COMPACT_ATOMS: atom_id res chain seq x y z
N MET A 1 30.58 -23.04 8.93
CA MET A 1 29.47 -22.67 8.01
C MET A 1 28.25 -23.59 8.17
N GLU A 2 28.16 -24.41 9.21
CA GLU A 2 27.06 -25.40 9.36
C GLU A 2 25.75 -24.82 9.92
N LEU A 3 25.76 -23.59 10.46
CA LEU A 3 24.56 -22.94 11.03
C LEU A 3 23.70 -22.16 10.01
N GLY A 4 24.02 -22.20 8.71
CA GLY A 4 23.23 -21.55 7.66
C GLY A 4 23.43 -20.04 7.48
N TYR A 5 24.45 -19.46 8.12
CA TYR A 5 24.85 -18.06 7.92
C TYR A 5 25.68 -17.89 6.65
N SER A 6 25.52 -16.75 5.98
CA SER A 6 26.40 -16.38 4.88
C SER A 6 27.82 -16.11 5.38
N ALA A 7 28.83 -16.19 4.49
CA ALA A 7 30.21 -15.88 4.87
C ALA A 7 30.38 -14.43 5.32
N ALA A 8 29.58 -13.51 4.76
CA ALA A 8 29.52 -12.10 5.13
C ALA A 8 28.96 -11.91 6.55
N GLU A 9 27.80 -12.50 6.84
CA GLU A 9 27.16 -12.46 8.15
C GLU A 9 28.07 -13.05 9.23
N ALA A 10 28.74 -14.16 8.94
CA ALA A 10 29.68 -14.79 9.86
C ALA A 10 30.90 -13.90 10.16
N ARG A 11 31.48 -13.25 9.14
CA ARG A 11 32.60 -12.30 9.33
C ARG A 11 32.19 -11.10 10.17
N LEU A 12 31.06 -10.48 9.84
CA LEU A 12 30.57 -9.30 10.54
C LEU A 12 30.22 -9.63 11.99
N GLY A 13 29.55 -10.76 12.22
CA GLY A 13 29.24 -11.26 13.56
C GLY A 13 30.50 -11.52 14.39
N LEU A 14 31.47 -12.25 13.84
CA LEU A 14 32.75 -12.53 14.53
C LEU A 14 33.54 -11.25 14.81
N ARG A 15 33.52 -10.27 13.90
CA ARG A 15 34.16 -8.96 14.10
C ARG A 15 33.51 -8.20 15.25
N ALA A 16 32.18 -8.23 15.36
CA ALA A 16 31.43 -7.54 16.40
C ALA A 16 31.69 -8.11 17.80
N VAL A 17 31.95 -9.41 17.93
CA VAL A 17 32.18 -10.08 19.23
C VAL A 17 33.63 -10.52 19.45
N HIS A 18 34.58 -9.98 18.68
CA HIS A 18 36.01 -10.26 18.78
C HIS A 18 36.39 -11.75 18.66
N GLY A 19 35.70 -12.50 17.79
CA GLY A 19 36.07 -13.86 17.40
C GLY A 19 35.45 -14.99 18.23
N ASP A 20 34.58 -14.70 19.20
CA ASP A 20 33.82 -15.74 19.89
C ASP A 20 32.67 -16.27 19.01
N VAL A 21 32.73 -17.55 18.66
CA VAL A 21 31.78 -18.20 17.75
C VAL A 21 30.36 -18.26 18.32
N ASN A 22 30.21 -18.52 19.63
CA ASN A 22 28.88 -18.67 20.24
C ASN A 22 28.20 -17.31 20.38
N SER A 23 28.94 -16.31 20.86
CA SER A 23 28.45 -14.94 20.93
C SER A 23 28.15 -14.36 19.55
N ALA A 24 28.91 -14.75 18.51
CA ALA A 24 28.67 -14.30 17.13
C ALA A 24 27.35 -14.86 16.58
N ALA A 25 27.03 -16.12 16.84
CA ALA A 25 25.78 -16.73 16.42
C ALA A 25 24.57 -16.02 17.05
N ASN A 26 24.63 -15.72 18.36
CA ASN A 26 23.59 -14.96 19.05
C ASN A 26 23.44 -13.54 18.48
N TYR A 27 24.55 -12.84 18.25
CA TYR A 27 24.56 -11.50 17.66
C TYR A 27 23.91 -11.48 16.26
N ILE A 28 24.24 -12.45 15.40
CA ILE A 28 23.68 -12.55 14.04
C ILE A 28 22.17 -12.77 14.11
N ASN A 29 21.69 -13.65 14.99
CA ASN A 29 20.27 -13.93 15.16
C ASN A 29 19.51 -12.69 15.65
N GLU A 30 19.99 -12.03 16.71
CA GLU A 30 19.38 -10.81 17.22
C GLU A 30 19.33 -9.70 16.17
N ASN A 31 20.39 -9.54 15.39
CA ASN A 31 20.44 -8.52 14.35
C ASN A 31 19.47 -8.84 13.20
N ARG A 32 19.32 -10.12 12.84
CA ARG A 32 18.32 -10.57 11.87
C ARG A 32 16.89 -10.29 12.37
N GLU A 33 16.61 -10.57 13.63
CA GLU A 33 15.30 -10.28 14.25
C GLU A 33 15.02 -8.78 14.28
N LYS A 34 15.95 -7.96 14.80
CA LYS A 34 15.84 -6.49 14.84
C LYS A 34 15.57 -5.91 13.44
N ARG A 35 16.23 -6.45 12.41
CA ARG A 35 16.00 -6.04 11.01
C ARG A 35 14.65 -6.48 10.50
N ALA A 36 14.25 -7.72 10.73
CA ALA A 36 12.94 -8.20 10.33
C ALA A 36 11.83 -7.35 10.95
N GLU A 37 11.94 -7.03 12.24
CA GLU A 37 11.02 -6.13 12.93
C GLU A 37 11.02 -4.72 12.36
N SER A 38 12.21 -4.14 12.11
CA SER A 38 12.33 -2.80 11.54
C SER A 38 11.72 -2.73 10.13
N ARG A 39 11.97 -3.75 9.30
CA ARG A 39 11.36 -3.87 7.97
C ARG A 39 9.85 -4.01 8.05
N LEU A 40 9.34 -4.82 8.97
CA LEU A 40 7.90 -4.99 9.17
C LEU A 40 7.24 -3.66 9.56
N LYS A 41 7.80 -2.96 10.57
CA LYS A 41 7.32 -1.65 11.02
C LYS A 41 7.36 -0.60 9.90
N ALA A 42 8.46 -0.54 9.13
CA ALA A 42 8.59 0.38 8.00
C ALA A 42 7.58 0.08 6.89
N LYS A 43 7.29 -1.20 6.62
CA LYS A 43 6.26 -1.61 5.66
C LYS A 43 4.86 -1.20 6.13
N GLU A 44 4.53 -1.44 7.40
CA GLU A 44 3.25 -1.04 7.99
C GLU A 44 3.04 0.48 7.95
N GLU A 45 4.05 1.26 8.32
CA GLU A 45 4.00 2.73 8.28
C GLU A 45 3.80 3.24 6.84
N LYS A 46 4.52 2.65 5.87
CA LYS A 46 4.40 2.99 4.44
C LYS A 46 3.01 2.70 3.90
N LEU A 47 2.41 1.56 4.27
CA LEU A 47 1.04 1.21 3.89
C LEU A 47 0.02 2.18 4.50
N LEU A 48 0.14 2.45 5.80
CA LEU A 48 -0.74 3.39 6.50
C LEU A 48 -0.67 4.78 5.87
N ARG A 49 0.54 5.25 5.54
CA ARG A 49 0.76 6.53 4.88
C ARG A 49 0.13 6.59 3.50
N ARG A 50 0.31 5.55 2.67
CA ARG A 50 -0.34 5.47 1.35
C ARG A 50 -1.86 5.54 1.47
N GLU A 51 -2.42 4.82 2.45
CA GLU A 51 -3.87 4.82 2.66
C GLU A 51 -4.38 6.20 3.12
N GLN A 52 -3.65 6.89 3.99
CA GLN A 52 -3.95 8.28 4.39
C GLN A 52 -3.91 9.25 3.20
N GLU A 53 -2.87 9.15 2.36
CA GLU A 53 -2.72 9.98 1.16
C GLU A 53 -3.90 9.74 0.19
N ARG A 54 -4.34 8.48 0.05
CA ARG A 54 -5.48 8.07 -0.78
C ARG A 54 -6.82 8.62 -0.28
N LEU A 55 -7.01 8.64 1.04
CA LEU A 55 -8.22 9.21 1.64
C LEU A 55 -8.23 10.74 1.50
N GLY A 56 -7.05 11.38 1.54
CA GLY A 56 -6.86 12.81 1.35
C GLY A 56 -6.94 13.61 2.64
N ARG A 57 -6.80 14.93 2.52
CA ARG A 57 -6.80 15.86 3.67
C ARG A 57 -8.22 16.21 4.12
N CYS A 58 -8.35 16.48 5.42
CA CYS A 58 -9.54 17.03 6.03
C CYS A 58 -9.74 18.51 5.68
N ALA A 59 -10.91 19.06 6.01
CA ALA A 59 -11.30 20.45 5.73
C ALA A 59 -10.36 21.48 6.41
N ASP A 60 -9.78 21.16 7.57
CA ASP A 60 -8.76 22.00 8.23
C ASP A 60 -7.43 22.06 7.44
N GLY A 61 -7.22 21.16 6.46
CA GLY A 61 -6.03 21.14 5.60
C GLY A 61 -4.74 20.69 6.28
N LYS A 62 -4.75 20.51 7.61
CA LYS A 62 -3.59 20.08 8.43
C LYS A 62 -3.51 18.57 8.63
N GLN A 63 -4.66 17.90 8.75
CA GLN A 63 -4.74 16.47 9.07
C GLN A 63 -5.20 15.67 7.85
N PHE A 64 -4.67 14.46 7.71
CA PHE A 64 -5.20 13.45 6.79
C PHE A 64 -6.37 12.73 7.42
N VAL A 65 -7.28 12.22 6.57
CA VAL A 65 -8.37 11.36 7.03
C VAL A 65 -7.78 10.07 7.59
N ASN A 66 -8.22 9.68 8.78
CA ASN A 66 -7.72 8.48 9.45
C ASN A 66 -8.38 7.21 8.88
N PRO A 67 -7.61 6.25 8.32
CA PRO A 67 -8.15 5.01 7.79
C PRO A 67 -8.95 4.19 8.80
N SER A 68 -8.56 4.20 10.08
CA SER A 68 -9.25 3.48 11.14
C SER A 68 -10.67 4.00 11.36
N PHE A 69 -10.88 5.31 11.24
CA PHE A 69 -12.22 5.91 11.40
C PHE A 69 -13.11 5.64 10.20
N VAL A 70 -12.52 5.61 8.99
CA VAL A 70 -13.24 5.17 7.79
C VAL A 70 -13.70 3.73 7.96
N LYS A 71 -12.84 2.85 8.50
CA LYS A 71 -13.18 1.46 8.76
C LYS A 71 -14.32 1.33 9.78
N ILE A 72 -14.29 2.06 10.89
CA ILE A 72 -15.37 2.07 11.89
C ILE A 72 -16.71 2.46 11.26
N LEU A 73 -16.74 3.54 10.46
CA LEU A 73 -17.98 3.96 9.79
C LEU A 73 -18.45 2.94 8.74
N THR A 74 -17.51 2.27 8.07
CA THR A 74 -17.83 1.21 7.11
C THR A 74 -18.41 -0.02 7.83
N ASP A 75 -17.85 -0.39 8.98
CA ASP A 75 -18.34 -1.48 9.82
C ASP A 75 -19.72 -1.17 10.43
N MET A 76 -20.05 0.12 10.64
CA MET A 76 -21.40 0.59 10.99
C MET A 76 -22.41 0.49 9.84
N GLY A 77 -21.96 0.19 8.61
CA GLY A 77 -22.81 0.03 7.43
C GLY A 77 -22.84 1.23 6.49
N TYR A 78 -22.05 2.28 6.74
CA TYR A 78 -21.93 3.41 5.82
C TYR A 78 -21.01 3.08 4.64
N LYS A 79 -21.30 3.60 3.44
CA LYS A 79 -20.40 3.42 2.29
C LYS A 79 -19.05 4.10 2.55
N LYS A 80 -17.97 3.49 2.07
CA LYS A 80 -16.60 4.00 2.21
C LYS A 80 -16.44 5.46 1.74
N GLU A 81 -17.12 5.82 0.65
CA GLU A 81 -17.07 7.18 0.11
C GLU A 81 -17.80 8.20 0.99
N ALA A 82 -18.98 7.84 1.52
CA ALA A 82 -19.73 8.67 2.45
C ALA A 82 -18.98 8.86 3.78
N ALA A 83 -18.38 7.78 4.29
CA ALA A 83 -17.51 7.80 5.46
C ALA A 83 -16.29 8.72 5.24
N ARG A 84 -15.63 8.60 4.08
CA ARG A 84 -14.50 9.46 3.69
C ARG A 84 -14.90 10.93 3.61
N SER A 85 -16.00 11.26 2.92
CA SER A 85 -16.45 12.65 2.77
C SER A 85 -16.88 13.26 4.10
N ALA A 86 -17.56 12.49 4.95
CA ALA A 86 -17.97 12.96 6.27
C ALA A 86 -16.76 13.23 7.17
N LEU A 87 -15.80 12.29 7.23
CA LEU A 87 -14.57 12.47 8.02
C LEU A 87 -13.71 13.63 7.52
N LYS A 88 -13.72 13.92 6.21
CA LYS A 88 -13.08 15.12 5.67
C LYS A 88 -13.70 16.40 6.22
N ASN A 89 -15.02 16.50 6.20
CA ASN A 89 -15.73 17.71 6.65
C ASN A 89 -15.70 17.87 8.16
N CYS A 90 -15.70 16.75 8.89
CA CYS A 90 -15.74 16.71 10.35
C CYS A 90 -14.36 16.56 11.00
N ASN A 91 -13.27 16.73 10.25
CA ASN A 91 -11.89 16.66 10.74
C ASN A 91 -11.62 15.43 11.63
N ASN A 92 -11.97 14.24 11.14
CA ASN A 92 -11.79 12.97 11.84
C ASN A 92 -12.62 12.78 13.13
N ILE A 93 -13.67 13.58 13.37
CA ILE A 93 -14.58 13.38 14.50
C ILE A 93 -15.71 12.44 14.08
N ILE A 94 -15.78 11.25 14.70
CA ILE A 94 -16.75 10.20 14.33
C ILE A 94 -18.20 10.63 14.60
N SER A 95 -18.49 11.22 15.77
CA SER A 95 -19.84 11.67 16.14
C SER A 95 -20.42 12.63 15.09
N ASP A 96 -19.61 13.62 14.75
CA ASP A 96 -19.98 14.68 13.82
C ASP A 96 -20.06 14.11 12.40
N SER A 97 -19.21 13.14 12.06
CA SER A 97 -19.26 12.43 10.77
C SER A 97 -20.55 11.63 10.62
N VAL A 98 -20.99 10.93 11.67
CA VAL A 98 -22.27 10.20 11.66
C VAL A 98 -23.44 11.17 11.50
N GLN A 99 -23.42 12.27 12.26
CA GLN A 99 -24.44 13.32 12.14
C GLN A 99 -24.44 13.94 10.74
N TYR A 100 -23.27 14.23 10.17
CA TYR A 100 -23.14 14.76 8.82
C TYR A 100 -23.70 13.83 7.75
N ILE A 101 -23.47 12.51 7.88
CA ILE A 101 -24.04 11.49 6.98
C ILE A 101 -25.56 11.41 7.11
N GLN A 102 -26.10 11.56 8.32
CA GLN A 102 -27.54 11.55 8.57
C GLN A 102 -28.24 12.82 8.07
N GLU A 103 -27.60 13.99 8.22
CA GLU A 103 -28.11 15.29 7.77
C GLU A 103 -28.01 15.46 6.26
N ASN A 104 -27.02 14.83 5.63
CA ASN A 104 -26.83 14.82 4.18
C ASN A 104 -26.85 13.38 3.68
N PRO A 105 -28.05 12.75 3.60
CA PRO A 105 -28.20 11.48 2.90
C PRO A 105 -28.00 11.77 1.41
N GLY A 106 -26.75 11.79 0.97
CA GLY A 106 -26.43 11.80 -0.46
C GLY A 106 -27.09 10.59 -1.15
N PRO A 107 -27.17 10.58 -2.48
CA PRO A 107 -27.84 9.54 -3.28
C PRO A 107 -27.27 8.12 -3.09
N SER A 108 -26.28 7.93 -2.24
CA SER A 108 -25.54 6.70 -2.05
C SER A 108 -25.40 6.31 -0.57
N SER A 109 -26.33 6.66 0.31
CA SER A 109 -26.27 6.25 1.74
C SER A 109 -26.66 4.79 1.99
N SER A 110 -27.27 4.12 1.03
CA SER A 110 -27.47 2.66 1.04
C SER A 110 -27.52 2.17 -0.41
N VAL A 111 -26.73 1.16 -0.78
CA VAL A 111 -27.14 0.34 -1.93
C VAL A 111 -28.25 -0.53 -1.34
N SER A 112 -29.50 -0.11 -1.48
CA SER A 112 -30.60 -0.99 -1.09
C SER A 112 -30.48 -2.27 -1.92
N ALA A 113 -30.74 -3.43 -1.32
CA ALA A 113 -30.73 -4.71 -2.05
C ALA A 113 -31.65 -4.66 -3.29
N GLU A 114 -32.66 -3.79 -3.25
CA GLU A 114 -33.59 -3.48 -4.33
C GLU A 114 -32.89 -2.84 -5.55
N MET A 115 -31.94 -1.92 -5.32
CA MET A 115 -31.16 -1.29 -6.38
C MET A 115 -30.33 -2.32 -7.17
N LEU A 116 -29.67 -3.24 -6.45
CA LEU A 116 -28.89 -4.32 -7.08
C LEU A 116 -29.78 -5.27 -7.88
N SER A 117 -30.98 -5.56 -7.37
CA SER A 117 -31.97 -6.35 -8.10
C SER A 117 -32.47 -5.65 -9.36
N LEU A 118 -32.63 -4.33 -9.32
CA LEU A 118 -33.05 -3.53 -10.47
C LEU A 118 -31.96 -3.48 -11.55
N VAL A 119 -30.70 -3.23 -11.14
CA VAL A 119 -29.53 -3.25 -12.04
C VAL A 119 -29.40 -4.59 -12.74
N HIS A 120 -29.56 -5.71 -12.01
CA HIS A 120 -29.49 -7.04 -12.60
C HIS A 120 -30.61 -7.30 -13.63
N GLY A 121 -31.78 -6.68 -13.46
CA GLY A 121 -32.88 -6.76 -14.42
C GLY A 121 -32.64 -5.98 -15.72
N LEU A 122 -31.72 -5.02 -15.74
CA LEU A 122 -31.44 -4.15 -16.89
C LEU A 122 -30.25 -4.63 -17.75
N ILE A 123 -29.46 -5.59 -17.26
CA ILE A 123 -28.35 -6.21 -18.00
C ILE A 123 -28.79 -6.80 -19.36
N PRO A 124 -29.91 -7.53 -19.47
CA PRO A 124 -30.33 -8.14 -20.74
C PRO A 124 -30.59 -7.12 -21.86
N GLU A 125 -30.97 -5.89 -21.52
CA GLU A 125 -31.21 -4.82 -22.50
C GLU A 125 -29.90 -4.35 -23.15
N LEU A 126 -28.83 -4.26 -22.36
CA LEU A 126 -27.48 -3.92 -22.84
C LEU A 126 -26.82 -5.11 -23.56
N GLU A 127 -27.09 -6.35 -23.15
CA GLU A 127 -26.67 -7.54 -23.90
C GLU A 127 -27.35 -7.61 -25.27
N ALA A 128 -28.65 -7.29 -25.35
CA ALA A 128 -29.38 -7.20 -26.62
C ALA A 128 -28.84 -6.09 -27.53
N ALA A 129 -28.28 -5.02 -26.95
CA ALA A 129 -27.56 -3.97 -27.68
C ALA A 129 -26.14 -4.38 -28.11
N GLY A 130 -25.67 -5.57 -27.71
CA GLY A 130 -24.39 -6.15 -28.14
C GLY A 130 -23.21 -5.90 -27.19
N PHE A 131 -23.45 -5.41 -25.97
CA PHE A 131 -22.41 -5.23 -24.95
C PHE A 131 -22.20 -6.51 -24.13
N ASP A 132 -20.97 -6.71 -23.61
CA ASP A 132 -20.66 -7.83 -22.72
C ASP A 132 -21.41 -7.69 -21.38
N ALA A 133 -21.98 -8.78 -20.89
CA ALA A 133 -22.74 -8.86 -19.64
C ALA A 133 -22.00 -8.24 -18.43
N ASN A 134 -20.69 -8.50 -18.33
CA ASN A 134 -19.90 -8.00 -17.21
C ASN A 134 -19.63 -6.51 -17.35
N MET A 135 -19.42 -6.03 -18.57
CA MET A 135 -19.21 -4.60 -18.85
C MET A 135 -20.52 -3.81 -18.68
N ALA A 136 -21.65 -4.38 -19.11
CA ALA A 136 -22.98 -3.83 -18.91
C ALA A 136 -23.33 -3.67 -17.41
N ARG A 137 -23.10 -4.72 -16.61
CA ARG A 137 -23.31 -4.66 -15.16
C ARG A 137 -22.48 -3.54 -14.52
N ARG A 138 -21.22 -3.44 -14.90
CA ARG A 138 -20.30 -2.41 -14.38
C ARG A 138 -20.74 -0.99 -14.78
N ALA A 139 -21.13 -0.81 -16.04
CA ALA A 139 -21.62 0.48 -16.52
C ALA A 139 -22.88 0.94 -15.77
N LEU A 140 -23.78 0.00 -15.47
CA LEU A 140 -25.01 0.27 -14.72
C LEU A 140 -24.74 0.52 -13.23
N GLU A 141 -23.76 -0.16 -12.63
CA GLU A 141 -23.29 0.11 -11.26
C GLU A 141 -22.71 1.53 -11.14
N GLU A 142 -21.97 2.00 -12.15
CA GLU A 142 -21.35 3.33 -12.18
C GLU A 142 -22.35 4.45 -12.52
N CYS A 143 -23.43 4.11 -13.25
CA CYS A 143 -24.46 5.06 -13.69
C CYS A 143 -25.76 4.98 -12.88
N ASP A 144 -25.74 4.35 -11.69
CA ASP A 144 -26.91 4.21 -10.80
C ASP A 144 -28.16 3.64 -11.51
N GLY A 145 -27.97 2.66 -12.41
CA GLY A 145 -29.08 1.97 -13.10
C GLY A 145 -29.70 2.71 -14.29
N ASP A 146 -29.11 3.81 -14.76
CA ASP A 146 -29.54 4.47 -16.00
C ASP A 146 -28.94 3.77 -17.25
N VAL A 147 -29.79 3.07 -18.01
CA VAL A 147 -29.41 2.30 -19.21
C VAL A 147 -28.81 3.19 -20.30
N MET A 148 -29.36 4.39 -20.51
CA MET A 148 -28.92 5.27 -21.60
C MET A 148 -27.56 5.87 -21.29
N LYS A 149 -27.35 6.25 -20.03
CA LYS A 149 -26.06 6.75 -19.55
C LYS A 149 -25.01 5.63 -19.59
N ALA A 150 -25.34 4.43 -19.12
CA ALA A 150 -24.47 3.26 -19.17
C ALA A 150 -24.06 2.90 -20.60
N ALA A 151 -25.01 2.89 -21.56
CA ALA A 151 -24.72 2.64 -22.97
C ALA A 151 -23.79 3.69 -23.57
N ASN A 152 -23.96 4.97 -23.24
CA ASN A 152 -23.06 6.03 -23.68
C ASN A 152 -21.64 5.89 -23.12
N THR A 153 -21.52 5.52 -21.84
CA THR A 153 -20.21 5.26 -21.21
C THR A 153 -19.51 4.07 -21.86
N LEU A 154 -20.25 3.02 -22.21
CA LEU A 154 -19.72 1.87 -22.94
C LEU A 154 -19.32 2.23 -24.37
N LEU A 155 -20.12 3.00 -25.11
CA LEU A 155 -19.74 3.49 -26.45
C LEU A 155 -18.45 4.30 -26.42
N THR A 156 -18.35 5.21 -25.44
CA THR A 156 -17.21 6.12 -25.31
C THR A 156 -15.92 5.35 -24.98
N ASN A 157 -16.02 4.33 -24.12
CA ASN A 157 -14.88 3.49 -23.72
C ASN A 157 -14.68 2.24 -24.61
N SER A 158 -15.21 2.24 -25.83
CA SER A 158 -15.09 1.11 -26.79
C SER A 158 -15.52 -0.25 -26.22
N GLY A 159 -16.56 -0.24 -25.37
CA GLY A 159 -17.15 -1.42 -24.75
C GLY A 159 -16.38 -1.98 -23.55
N VAL A 160 -15.30 -1.33 -23.11
CA VAL A 160 -14.45 -1.84 -22.01
C VAL A 160 -14.34 -0.79 -20.92
N ILE A 161 -14.93 -1.09 -19.75
CA ILE A 161 -14.71 -0.29 -18.54
C ILE A 161 -13.49 -0.86 -17.82
N HIS A 162 -12.41 -0.10 -17.79
CA HIS A 162 -11.19 -0.49 -17.10
C HIS A 162 -11.37 -0.39 -15.59
N ASP A 163 -11.02 -1.46 -14.87
CA ASP A 163 -10.82 -1.42 -13.42
C ASP A 163 -9.54 -0.62 -13.14
N ASP A 164 -9.68 0.63 -12.71
CA ASP A 164 -8.54 1.35 -12.12
C ASP A 164 -7.94 0.54 -10.94
N ASP A 165 -8.80 -0.22 -10.23
CA ASP A 165 -8.43 -1.18 -9.19
C ASP A 165 -7.44 -2.28 -9.66
N LYS A 166 -7.45 -2.70 -10.94
CA LYS A 166 -6.53 -3.75 -11.42
C LYS A 166 -5.14 -3.22 -11.71
N LYS A 167 -5.05 -1.98 -12.18
CA LYS A 167 -3.78 -1.33 -12.49
C LYS A 167 -3.00 -1.03 -11.20
N GLU A 168 -3.72 -0.56 -10.18
CA GLU A 168 -3.18 -0.34 -8.82
C GLU A 168 -2.70 -1.66 -8.19
N LYS A 169 -3.50 -2.73 -8.24
CA LYS A 169 -3.09 -4.06 -7.74
C LYS A 169 -1.85 -4.61 -8.45
N MET A 170 -1.73 -4.36 -9.76
CA MET A 170 -0.56 -4.79 -10.54
C MET A 170 0.69 -4.00 -10.16
N GLU A 171 0.57 -2.69 -9.92
CA GLU A 171 1.67 -1.84 -9.47
C GLU A 171 2.10 -2.17 -8.04
N GLU A 172 1.16 -2.45 -7.15
CA GLU A 172 1.45 -2.97 -5.80
C GLU A 172 2.16 -4.33 -5.85
N ALA A 173 1.72 -5.24 -6.73
CA ALA A 173 2.38 -6.52 -6.93
C ALA A 173 3.81 -6.35 -7.47
N TYR A 174 4.03 -5.39 -8.37
CA TYR A 174 5.36 -5.07 -8.90
C TYR A 174 6.28 -4.45 -7.84
N LEU A 175 5.77 -3.54 -7.01
CA LEU A 175 6.49 -2.97 -5.87
C LEU A 175 6.85 -4.02 -4.83
N ARG A 176 5.96 -4.98 -4.56
CA ARG A 176 6.26 -6.10 -3.67
C ARG A 176 7.41 -6.95 -4.22
N LEU A 177 7.41 -7.21 -5.52
CA LEU A 177 8.45 -8.01 -6.17
C LEU A 177 9.80 -7.28 -6.16
N SER A 178 9.82 -5.96 -6.39
CA SER A 178 11.06 -5.18 -6.41
C SER A 178 11.68 -4.99 -5.03
N GLU A 179 10.87 -4.94 -3.97
CA GLU A 179 11.36 -4.91 -2.58
C GLU A 179 12.13 -6.18 -2.19
N ASP A 180 11.74 -7.35 -2.70
CA ASP A 180 12.42 -8.62 -2.44
C ASP A 180 13.72 -8.80 -3.25
N ILE A 181 13.96 -7.94 -4.26
CA ILE A 181 15.15 -7.96 -5.11
C ILE A 181 16.31 -7.14 -4.49
N SER A 182 16.03 -6.31 -3.49
CA SER A 182 17.06 -5.52 -2.79
C SER A 182 17.97 -6.42 -1.98
N MET A 183 19.14 -6.69 -2.57
CA MET A 183 20.30 -7.38 -2.03
C MET A 183 20.62 -6.95 -0.59
N VAL A 184 21.16 -7.92 0.16
CA VAL A 184 21.59 -7.81 1.55
C VAL A 184 22.17 -6.44 1.83
N ASP A 185 21.43 -5.61 2.61
CA ASP A 185 21.74 -4.20 2.82
C ASP A 185 23.15 -3.95 3.41
N ASP A 186 23.84 -4.99 3.89
CA ASP A 186 25.20 -4.95 4.45
C ASP A 186 26.30 -5.41 3.48
N ASP A 187 26.01 -5.71 2.21
CA ASP A 187 27.05 -6.10 1.25
C ASP A 187 28.17 -5.04 1.17
N HIS A 188 27.84 -3.77 1.44
CA HIS A 188 28.79 -2.66 1.54
C HIS A 188 29.62 -2.63 2.83
N LEU A 189 29.22 -3.36 3.87
CA LEU A 189 29.93 -3.50 5.16
C LEU A 189 30.80 -4.76 5.23
N ASP A 190 30.67 -5.67 4.27
CA ASP A 190 31.44 -6.91 4.19
C ASP A 190 32.78 -6.72 3.47
N LEU A 191 33.57 -5.75 3.94
CA LEU A 191 34.95 -5.59 3.49
C LEU A 191 35.86 -6.61 4.17
N THR A 192 36.65 -7.30 3.36
CA THR A 192 37.74 -8.15 3.86
C THR A 192 38.84 -7.28 4.47
N LEU A 193 39.62 -7.86 5.40
CA LEU A 193 40.77 -7.18 6.00
C LEU A 193 41.75 -6.62 4.95
N GLN A 194 41.95 -7.35 3.84
CA GLN A 194 42.78 -6.90 2.73
C GLN A 194 42.21 -5.65 2.04
N GLN A 195 40.90 -5.60 1.81
CA GLN A 195 40.24 -4.44 1.20
C GLN A 195 40.26 -3.23 2.15
N GLU A 196 39.99 -3.44 3.45
CA GLU A 196 40.08 -2.38 4.46
C GLU A 196 41.50 -1.80 4.54
N ALA A 197 42.53 -2.66 4.50
CA ALA A 197 43.93 -2.23 4.50
C ALA A 197 44.28 -1.37 3.28
N LEU A 198 43.79 -1.73 2.09
CA LEU A 198 43.98 -0.93 0.87
C LEU A 198 43.33 0.45 0.98
N PHE A 199 42.09 0.53 1.48
CA PHE A 199 41.42 1.81 1.69
C PHE A 199 42.15 2.69 2.71
N LEU A 200 42.61 2.11 3.81
CA LEU A 200 43.39 2.83 4.81
C LEU A 200 44.71 3.33 4.24
N GLN A 201 45.40 2.53 3.42
CA GLN A 201 46.64 2.94 2.76
C GLN A 201 46.40 4.08 1.78
N GLN A 202 45.33 4.01 0.99
CA GLN A 202 44.92 5.09 0.08
C GLN A 202 44.57 6.37 0.85
N TYR A 203 43.82 6.25 1.95
CA TYR A 203 43.49 7.38 2.82
C TYR A 203 44.75 8.01 3.46
N MET A 204 45.69 7.20 3.94
CA MET A 204 46.98 7.67 4.47
C MET A 204 47.82 8.40 3.43
N SER A 205 47.78 7.98 2.16
CA SER A 205 48.48 8.68 1.06
C SER A 205 47.87 10.05 0.73
N LEU A 206 46.56 10.21 0.93
CA LEU A 206 45.85 11.48 0.73
C LEU A 206 46.11 12.47 1.88
N LEU A 207 46.27 11.97 3.10
CA LEU A 207 46.60 12.78 4.27
C LEU A 207 48.08 13.21 4.30
N ASN A 208 48.96 12.38 3.77
CA ASN A 208 50.39 12.67 3.65
C ASN A 208 50.78 12.73 2.15
N PRO A 209 50.36 13.77 1.41
CA PRO A 209 50.75 13.90 0.03
C PRO A 209 52.29 14.05 -0.04
N PRO A 210 52.97 13.33 -0.96
CA PRO A 210 54.40 13.54 -1.16
C PRO A 210 54.63 14.99 -1.60
N MET A 211 55.55 15.69 -0.91
CA MET A 211 56.06 17.02 -1.26
C MET A 211 56.78 17.00 -2.61
#